data_AF-K9SVQ4-F1
#
_entry.id   AF-K9SVQ4-F1
#
_cell.length_a   1.000
_cell.length_b   1.000
_cell.length_c   1.000
_cell.angle_alpha   90.00
_cell.angle_beta   90.00
_cell.angle_gamma   90.00
#
_symmetry.space_group_name_H-M   'P 1'
#
loop_
_entity.id
_entity.type
_entity.pdbx_description
1 polymer ?
#
loop_
_entity_poly.entity_id
_entity_poly.type
_entity_poly.pdbx_seq_one_letter_code
_entity_poly.pdbx_strand_id
1 'polypeptide(L)'
;MKHFFLVLLALIYLAFPIHDQAIAAINSGFATNQEPSQELVQRLEKIKATMAKIRFCYNENCFYRNITSTIKPPSNALVPYSATISATIDRPSTVLDTADYTLNFINHRWQLVKGEEYTDVAEYLFNGDRYEIFSVHSNRSIKGKLEQARKDSNLKSGYLTMYYDIFDNGIEKVKP
;
A
#
# COMPACT_ATOMS: atom_id res chain seq x y z
N MET A 1 44.02 -54.92 63.28
CA MET A 1 42.97 -55.97 63.29
C MET A 1 42.10 -55.78 62.05
N LYS A 2 42.01 -56.83 61.21
CA LYS A 2 40.94 -57.20 60.24
C LYS A 2 40.46 -56.10 59.25
N HIS A 3 40.85 -56.12 57.98
CA HIS A 3 40.42 -57.00 56.86
C HIS A 3 39.19 -56.46 56.08
N PHE A 4 39.41 -56.25 54.75
CA PHE A 4 38.52 -56.61 53.61
C PHE A 4 37.17 -55.85 53.47
N PHE A 5 36.57 -55.49 52.34
CA PHE A 5 36.55 -55.80 50.88
C PHE A 5 36.11 -54.47 50.16
N LEU A 6 36.66 -54.00 49.03
CA LEU A 6 36.56 -54.43 47.61
C LEU A 6 35.17 -54.21 46.95
N VAL A 7 35.20 -53.81 45.66
CA VAL A 7 34.14 -53.90 44.60
C VAL A 7 33.15 -52.70 44.55
N LEU A 8 32.87 -51.99 43.44
CA LEU A 8 33.19 -52.09 42.00
C LEU A 8 32.71 -50.82 41.26
N LEU A 9 33.30 -50.53 40.09
CA LEU A 9 32.72 -50.10 38.78
C LEU A 9 31.47 -49.17 38.74
N ALA A 10 31.30 -48.22 37.81
CA ALA A 10 31.78 -48.09 36.44
C ALA A 10 31.64 -46.63 35.94
N LEU A 11 32.40 -46.32 34.88
CA LEU A 11 32.28 -45.16 34.00
C LEU A 11 30.86 -44.90 33.50
N ILE A 12 30.54 -43.64 33.18
CA ILE A 12 30.08 -43.20 31.85
C ILE A 12 30.42 -41.71 31.67
N TYR A 13 31.37 -41.45 30.78
CA TYR A 13 31.50 -40.19 30.06
C TYR A 13 30.40 -40.17 28.99
N LEU A 14 29.48 -39.22 29.05
CA LEU A 14 28.75 -38.76 27.87
C LEU A 14 28.79 -37.23 27.84
N ALA A 15 29.67 -36.74 26.98
CA ALA A 15 29.59 -35.39 26.45
C ALA A 15 28.23 -35.25 25.74
N PHE A 16 27.44 -34.28 26.18
CA PHE A 16 26.26 -33.83 25.46
C PHE A 16 26.66 -32.70 24.50
N PRO A 17 26.60 -32.88 23.17
CA PRO A 17 26.46 -31.75 22.25
C PRO A 17 25.01 -31.72 21.80
N ILE A 18 24.14 -31.08 22.57
CA ILE A 18 22.79 -30.76 22.08
C ILE A 18 22.48 -29.33 22.51
N HIS A 19 22.20 -28.51 21.50
CA HIS A 19 21.48 -27.22 21.48
C HIS A 19 22.25 -26.13 20.73
N ASP A 20 22.55 -26.38 19.45
CA ASP A 20 22.84 -25.28 18.51
C ASP A 20 22.17 -25.49 17.14
N GLN A 21 20.97 -26.07 17.15
CA GLN A 21 20.10 -26.16 15.97
C GLN A 21 18.77 -25.40 16.13
N ALA A 22 18.63 -24.56 17.16
CA ALA A 22 17.38 -23.86 17.45
C ALA A 22 17.33 -22.39 16.98
N ILE A 23 18.29 -21.91 16.17
CA ILE A 23 18.29 -20.51 15.68
C ILE A 23 18.08 -20.41 14.16
N ALA A 24 18.11 -21.53 13.41
CA ALA A 24 17.90 -21.50 11.96
C ALA A 24 16.41 -21.47 11.51
N ALA A 25 15.45 -21.66 12.43
CA ALA A 25 14.02 -21.78 12.10
C ALA A 25 13.18 -20.50 12.31
N ILE A 26 13.78 -19.39 12.75
CA ILE A 26 13.02 -18.16 13.07
C ILE A 26 12.95 -17.17 11.87
N ASN A 27 13.73 -17.40 10.80
CA ASN A 27 13.80 -16.49 9.64
C ASN A 27 13.25 -17.05 8.33
N SER A 28 12.51 -18.16 8.34
CA SER A 28 11.67 -18.51 7.19
C SER A 28 10.40 -17.66 7.23
N GLY A 29 10.55 -16.37 6.92
CA GLY A 29 9.44 -15.53 6.52
C GLY A 29 8.80 -16.17 5.30
N PHE A 30 7.74 -16.94 5.52
CA PHE A 30 6.93 -17.48 4.45
C PHE A 30 6.31 -16.28 3.72
N ALA A 31 6.89 -15.93 2.57
CA ALA A 31 6.17 -15.22 1.53
C ALA A 31 4.99 -16.12 1.17
N THR A 32 3.83 -15.83 1.75
CA THR A 32 2.61 -16.54 1.43
C THR A 32 2.22 -16.10 0.04
N ASN A 33 2.48 -16.93 -0.98
CA ASN A 33 1.84 -16.85 -2.30
C ASN A 33 0.35 -17.16 -2.15
N GLN A 34 -0.34 -16.38 -1.33
CA GLN A 34 -1.75 -16.53 -1.04
C GLN A 34 -2.52 -15.74 -2.10
N GLU A 35 -3.23 -16.49 -2.94
CA GLU A 35 -4.15 -15.91 -3.92
C GLU A 35 -5.10 -14.92 -3.22
N PRO A 36 -5.30 -13.71 -3.78
CA PRO A 36 -6.21 -12.74 -3.20
C PRO A 36 -7.63 -13.31 -3.13
N SER A 37 -8.34 -13.03 -2.03
CA SER A 37 -9.74 -13.45 -1.90
C SER A 37 -10.61 -12.75 -2.94
N GLN A 38 -11.68 -13.42 -3.38
CA GLN A 38 -12.63 -12.83 -4.34
C GLN A 38 -13.25 -11.54 -3.82
N GLU A 39 -13.50 -11.44 -2.51
CA GLU A 39 -13.99 -10.23 -1.85
C GLU A 39 -13.03 -9.05 -2.07
N LEU A 40 -11.73 -9.25 -1.80
CA LEU A 40 -10.71 -8.22 -1.94
C LEU A 40 -10.64 -7.70 -3.38
N VAL A 41 -10.69 -8.61 -4.35
CA VAL A 41 -10.69 -8.27 -5.79
C VAL A 41 -11.94 -7.48 -6.16
N GLN A 42 -13.13 -7.93 -5.75
CA GLN A 42 -14.40 -7.25 -6.05
C GLN A 42 -14.44 -5.83 -5.48
N ARG A 43 -13.91 -5.62 -4.27
CA ARG A 43 -13.84 -4.30 -3.64
C ARG A 43 -12.92 -3.36 -4.41
N LEU A 44 -11.78 -3.84 -4.90
CA LEU A 44 -10.89 -3.06 -5.75
C LEU A 44 -11.55 -2.69 -7.09
N GLU A 45 -12.25 -3.63 -7.72
CA GLU A 45 -12.99 -3.37 -8.97
C GLU A 45 -14.11 -2.34 -8.78
N LYS A 46 -14.78 -2.33 -7.63
CA LYS A 46 -15.77 -1.29 -7.29
C LYS A 46 -15.13 0.10 -7.18
N ILE A 47 -13.94 0.20 -6.59
CA ILE A 47 -13.18 1.45 -6.52
C ILE A 47 -12.86 1.94 -7.94
N LYS A 48 -12.33 1.08 -8.81
CA LYS A 48 -12.03 1.40 -10.22
C LYS A 48 -13.28 1.86 -10.99
N ALA A 49 -14.40 1.16 -10.81
CA ALA A 49 -15.65 1.51 -11.46
C ALA A 49 -16.21 2.87 -10.99
N THR A 50 -15.96 3.23 -9.74
CA THR A 50 -16.32 4.55 -9.18
C THR A 50 -15.38 5.63 -9.75
N MET A 51 -14.08 5.34 -9.78
CA MET A 51 -13.04 6.21 -10.34
C MET A 51 -13.34 6.57 -11.81
N ALA A 52 -13.77 5.60 -12.63
CA ALA A 52 -14.13 5.84 -14.04
C ALA A 52 -15.28 6.83 -14.24
N LYS A 53 -16.14 7.04 -13.24
CA LYS A 53 -17.34 7.87 -13.33
C LYS A 53 -17.15 9.27 -12.77
N ILE A 54 -16.08 9.49 -12.02
CA ILE A 54 -15.88 10.75 -11.30
C ILE A 54 -15.00 11.67 -12.12
N ARG A 55 -15.42 12.93 -12.18
CA ARG A 55 -14.58 14.02 -12.67
C ARG A 55 -13.58 14.38 -11.60
N PHE A 56 -12.31 14.38 -11.95
CA PHE A 56 -11.24 14.68 -10.99
C PHE A 56 -10.76 16.14 -11.12
N CYS A 57 -11.19 16.86 -12.17
CA CYS A 57 -11.02 18.31 -12.31
C CYS A 57 -12.27 19.00 -12.88
N TYR A 58 -12.31 20.34 -12.85
CA TYR A 58 -13.49 21.15 -13.22
C TYR A 58 -13.86 21.11 -14.71
N ASN A 59 -12.99 20.62 -15.58
CA ASN A 59 -13.30 20.50 -17.00
C ASN A 59 -14.27 19.33 -17.23
N GLU A 60 -15.29 19.53 -18.06
CA GLU A 60 -16.36 18.55 -18.28
C GLU A 60 -15.86 17.20 -18.82
N ASN A 61 -14.70 17.20 -19.48
CA ASN A 61 -14.07 16.02 -20.07
C ASN A 61 -12.93 15.43 -19.24
N CYS A 62 -12.79 15.80 -17.97
CA CYS A 62 -11.66 15.43 -17.11
C CYS A 62 -11.91 14.12 -16.34
N PHE A 63 -11.59 12.99 -16.97
CA PHE A 63 -11.88 11.66 -16.40
C PHE A 63 -10.68 10.74 -16.42
N TYR A 64 -10.68 9.78 -15.51
CA TYR A 64 -9.78 8.64 -15.59
C TYR A 64 -10.22 7.68 -16.71
N ARG A 65 -9.23 7.17 -17.45
CA ARG A 65 -9.36 6.20 -18.54
C ARG A 65 -8.31 5.11 -18.39
N ASN A 66 -8.50 4.00 -19.11
CA ASN A 66 -7.57 2.87 -19.13
C ASN A 66 -7.17 2.41 -17.71
N ILE A 67 -8.16 2.36 -16.80
CA ILE A 67 -7.92 2.08 -15.38
C ILE A 67 -7.56 0.60 -15.22
N THR A 68 -6.35 0.34 -14.78
CA THR A 68 -5.81 -0.99 -14.50
C THR A 68 -5.44 -1.11 -13.03
N SER A 69 -5.27 -2.35 -12.55
CA SER A 69 -4.86 -2.57 -11.18
C SER A 69 -4.05 -3.85 -11.02
N THR A 70 -3.09 -3.82 -10.10
CA THR A 70 -2.32 -5.00 -9.69
C THR A 70 -2.43 -5.18 -8.19
N ILE A 71 -2.78 -6.38 -7.73
CA ILE A 71 -2.76 -6.76 -6.31
C ILE A 71 -1.47 -7.53 -6.03
N LYS A 72 -0.79 -7.19 -4.94
CA LYS A 72 0.42 -7.87 -4.47
C LYS A 72 0.10 -8.55 -3.12
N PRO A 73 0.38 -9.86 -2.99
CA PRO A 73 0.21 -10.57 -1.74
C PRO A 73 1.18 -10.05 -0.67
N PRO A 74 0.88 -10.28 0.61
CA PRO A 74 1.74 -9.88 1.70
C PRO A 74 3.05 -10.67 1.68
N SER A 75 4.17 -10.00 1.95
CA SER A 75 5.49 -10.65 2.02
C SER A 75 5.68 -11.46 3.30
N ASN A 76 4.88 -11.19 4.33
CA ASN A 76 4.81 -11.94 5.59
C ASN A 76 3.50 -11.58 6.31
N ALA A 77 3.21 -12.26 7.43
CA ALA A 77 1.96 -12.09 8.19
C ALA A 77 1.71 -10.68 8.77
N LEU A 78 2.72 -9.82 8.87
CA LEU A 78 2.61 -8.46 9.41
C LEU A 78 2.37 -7.39 8.33
N VAL A 79 2.58 -7.74 7.07
CA VAL A 79 2.39 -6.83 5.93
C VAL A 79 0.99 -7.10 5.35
N PRO A 80 0.17 -6.08 5.07
CA PRO A 80 -1.12 -6.30 4.41
C PRO A 80 -0.95 -6.60 2.92
N TYR A 81 -2.01 -7.09 2.27
CA TYR A 81 -2.10 -7.01 0.81
C TYR A 81 -1.95 -5.55 0.37
N SER A 82 -1.25 -5.33 -0.74
CA SER A 82 -1.18 -4.01 -1.36
C SER A 82 -1.75 -4.06 -2.78
N ALA A 83 -2.19 -2.91 -3.28
CA ALA A 83 -2.59 -2.76 -4.66
C ALA A 83 -2.09 -1.45 -5.24
N THR A 84 -1.88 -1.44 -6.54
CA THR A 84 -1.70 -0.22 -7.33
C THR A 84 -2.86 -0.11 -8.31
N ILE A 85 -3.51 1.04 -8.36
CA ILE A 85 -4.44 1.42 -9.44
C ILE A 85 -3.72 2.44 -10.32
N SER A 86 -3.60 2.14 -11.61
CA SER A 86 -2.97 3.02 -12.60
C SER A 86 -4.02 3.44 -13.63
N ALA A 87 -4.00 4.71 -14.03
CA ALA A 87 -4.92 5.26 -15.01
C ALA A 87 -4.24 6.30 -15.89
N THR A 88 -4.76 6.45 -17.11
CA THR A 88 -4.52 7.64 -17.93
C THR A 88 -5.56 8.70 -17.61
N ILE A 89 -5.20 9.95 -17.76
CA ILE A 89 -6.08 11.09 -17.55
C ILE A 89 -6.49 11.65 -18.91
N ASP A 90 -7.79 11.70 -19.16
CA ASP A 90 -8.39 12.29 -20.35
C ASP A 90 -8.56 13.78 -20.11
N ARG A 91 -7.66 14.60 -20.68
CA ARG A 91 -7.81 16.05 -20.78
C ARG A 91 -7.04 16.57 -21.98
N PRO A 92 -7.29 17.82 -22.41
CA PRO A 92 -6.41 18.49 -23.37
C PRO A 92 -5.01 18.66 -22.74
N SER A 93 -4.04 17.90 -23.25
CA SER A 93 -2.63 17.95 -22.83
C SER A 93 -1.73 17.63 -24.01
N THR A 94 -0.48 18.09 -23.91
CA THR A 94 0.57 17.82 -24.91
C THR A 94 1.25 16.47 -24.71
N VAL A 95 1.12 15.91 -23.50
CA VAL A 95 1.63 14.59 -23.10
C VAL A 95 0.52 13.75 -22.50
N LEU A 96 0.70 12.44 -22.47
CA LEU A 96 -0.25 11.56 -21.79
C LEU A 96 -0.11 11.75 -20.28
N ASP A 97 -1.15 12.30 -19.67
CA ASP A 97 -1.23 12.45 -18.22
C ASP A 97 -1.58 11.09 -17.58
N THR A 98 -0.99 10.82 -16.42
CA THR A 98 -1.15 9.55 -15.70
C THR A 98 -1.43 9.75 -14.23
N ALA A 99 -2.03 8.74 -13.61
CA ALA A 99 -2.23 8.68 -12.18
C ALA A 99 -1.96 7.26 -11.65
N ASP A 100 -1.24 7.18 -10.54
CA ASP A 100 -0.91 5.95 -9.82
C ASP A 100 -1.29 6.09 -8.35
N TYR A 101 -2.15 5.19 -7.87
CA TYR A 101 -2.61 5.16 -6.48
C TYR A 101 -2.19 3.87 -5.80
N THR A 102 -1.57 3.98 -4.63
CA THR A 102 -1.16 2.83 -3.81
C THR A 102 -2.14 2.63 -2.68
N LEU A 103 -2.57 1.39 -2.49
CA LEU A 103 -3.52 0.99 -1.47
C LEU A 103 -2.99 -0.17 -0.62
N ASN A 104 -3.42 -0.23 0.64
CA ASN A 104 -3.23 -1.37 1.53
C ASN A 104 -4.58 -1.94 1.97
N PHE A 105 -4.74 -3.26 2.03
CA PHE A 105 -5.96 -3.89 2.51
C PHE A 105 -5.85 -4.20 4.01
N ILE A 106 -6.52 -3.39 4.84
CA ILE A 106 -6.42 -3.44 6.30
C ILE A 106 -7.83 -3.41 6.88
N ASN A 107 -8.11 -4.28 7.86
CA ASN A 107 -9.42 -4.39 8.51
C ASN A 107 -10.57 -4.51 7.50
N HIS A 108 -10.39 -5.44 6.55
CA HIS A 108 -11.31 -5.71 5.44
C HIS A 108 -11.58 -4.53 4.50
N ARG A 109 -10.76 -3.47 4.52
CA ARG A 109 -10.94 -2.27 3.69
C ARG A 109 -9.68 -1.85 2.96
N TRP A 110 -9.83 -1.40 1.72
CA TRP A 110 -8.75 -0.72 1.03
C TRP A 110 -8.51 0.65 1.66
N GLN A 111 -7.24 0.93 1.96
CA GLN A 111 -6.79 2.21 2.46
C GLN A 111 -5.84 2.82 1.43
N LEU A 112 -6.19 4.00 0.93
CA LEU A 112 -5.39 4.79 0.01
C LEU A 112 -4.25 5.44 0.79
N VAL A 113 -3.01 5.04 0.51
CA VAL A 113 -1.83 5.48 1.29
C VAL A 113 -0.96 6.49 0.55
N LYS A 114 -0.94 6.42 -0.78
CA LYS A 114 -0.13 7.29 -1.63
C LYS A 114 -0.84 7.47 -2.97
N GLY A 115 -0.61 8.60 -3.61
CA GLY A 115 -0.92 8.74 -5.01
C GLY A 115 -0.06 9.77 -5.70
N GLU A 116 0.13 9.56 -6.99
CA GLU A 116 0.97 10.34 -7.86
C GLU A 116 0.18 10.64 -9.12
N GLU A 117 0.17 11.88 -9.57
CA GLU A 117 -0.45 12.29 -10.83
C GLU A 117 0.56 13.13 -11.60
N TYR A 118 0.79 12.76 -12.85
CA TYR A 118 1.78 13.39 -13.71
C TYR A 118 1.05 14.06 -14.86
N THR A 119 1.37 15.35 -15.05
CA THR A 119 0.74 16.18 -16.06
C THR A 119 1.79 17.04 -16.77
N ASP A 120 1.49 17.59 -17.95
CA ASP A 120 2.40 18.53 -18.62
C ASP A 120 2.67 19.83 -17.83
N VAL A 121 1.89 20.13 -16.81
CA VAL A 121 2.02 21.37 -16.01
C VAL A 121 2.62 21.15 -14.62
N ALA A 122 2.44 19.97 -14.04
CA ALA A 122 2.81 19.67 -12.65
C ALA A 122 2.85 18.17 -12.34
N GLU A 123 3.62 17.85 -11.30
CA GLU A 123 3.62 16.56 -10.62
C GLU A 123 2.91 16.70 -9.28
N TYR A 124 1.92 15.86 -9.06
CA TYR A 124 1.01 15.88 -7.91
C TYR A 124 1.28 14.65 -7.08
N LEU A 125 1.65 14.83 -5.82
CA LEU A 125 2.01 13.73 -4.92
C LEU A 125 1.21 13.87 -3.64
N PHE A 126 0.74 12.76 -3.09
CA PHE A 126 0.34 12.70 -1.68
C PHE A 126 0.82 11.41 -1.03
N ASN A 127 1.03 11.50 0.28
CA ASN A 127 1.37 10.37 1.15
C ASN A 127 0.69 10.58 2.51
N GLY A 128 -0.18 9.66 2.88
CA GLY A 128 -1.04 9.79 4.06
C GLY A 128 -1.96 11.01 3.94
N ASP A 129 -1.82 11.97 4.87
CA ASP A 129 -2.62 13.20 4.93
C ASP A 129 -1.91 14.42 4.31
N ARG A 130 -0.73 14.24 3.72
CA ARG A 130 0.11 15.33 3.20
C ARG A 130 0.23 15.26 1.69
N TYR A 131 0.30 16.44 1.06
CA TYR A 131 0.54 16.57 -0.36
C TYR A 131 1.76 17.42 -0.67
N GLU A 132 2.30 17.21 -1.87
CA GLU A 132 3.27 18.06 -2.54
C GLU A 132 2.87 18.21 -4.01
N ILE A 133 2.97 19.42 -4.55
CA ILE A 133 2.80 19.70 -5.97
C ILE A 133 4.05 20.40 -6.45
N PHE A 134 4.70 19.82 -7.45
CA PHE A 134 5.81 20.43 -8.15
C PHE A 134 5.32 20.99 -9.49
N SER A 135 5.51 22.29 -9.73
CA SER A 135 5.17 22.92 -11.00
C SER A 135 6.34 22.85 -11.97
N VAL A 136 6.12 22.20 -13.12
CA VAL A 136 7.13 22.03 -14.18
C VAL A 136 7.56 23.40 -14.74
N HIS A 137 6.63 24.34 -14.90
CA HIS A 137 6.92 25.65 -15.49
C HIS A 137 7.64 26.62 -14.54
N SER A 138 7.33 26.59 -13.25
CA SER A 138 7.89 27.55 -12.29
C SER A 138 9.05 26.99 -11.46
N ASN A 139 9.31 25.69 -11.54
CA ASN A 139 10.30 24.98 -10.72
C ASN A 139 10.09 25.24 -9.21
N ARG A 140 8.84 25.29 -8.78
CA ARG A 140 8.42 25.53 -7.39
C ARG A 140 7.57 24.38 -6.88
N SER A 141 7.75 24.04 -5.60
CA SER A 141 6.88 23.10 -4.89
C SER A 141 5.97 23.81 -3.90
N ILE A 142 4.72 23.35 -3.82
CA ILE A 142 3.76 23.70 -2.75
C ILE A 142 3.47 22.43 -1.96
N LYS A 143 3.51 22.51 -0.63
CA LYS A 143 3.24 21.36 0.26
C LYS A 143 2.22 21.74 1.31
N GLY A 144 1.42 20.78 1.74
CA GLY A 144 0.39 21.03 2.75
C GLY A 144 -0.28 19.75 3.25
N LYS A 145 -1.39 19.93 3.96
CA LYS A 145 -2.30 18.85 4.36
C LYS A 145 -3.48 18.77 3.41
N LEU A 146 -3.94 17.56 3.09
CA LEU A 146 -5.11 17.33 2.24
C LEU A 146 -6.38 17.98 2.81
N GLU A 147 -6.53 17.98 4.14
CA GLU A 147 -7.68 18.60 4.80
C GLU A 147 -7.75 20.11 4.56
N GLN A 148 -6.58 20.77 4.65
CA GLN A 148 -6.47 22.20 4.40
C GLN A 148 -6.77 22.51 2.93
N ALA A 149 -6.20 21.72 2.02
CA ALA A 149 -6.46 21.87 0.60
C ALA A 149 -7.94 21.69 0.22
N ARG A 150 -8.65 20.77 0.89
CA ARG A 150 -10.10 20.58 0.70
C ARG A 150 -10.89 21.82 1.12
N LYS A 151 -10.52 22.43 2.25
CA LYS A 151 -11.18 23.65 2.77
C LYS A 151 -10.91 24.86 1.87
N ASP A 152 -9.67 25.03 1.45
CA ASP A 152 -9.24 26.19 0.67
C ASP A 152 -9.73 26.16 -0.78
N SER A 153 -10.26 25.02 -1.26
CA SER A 153 -10.88 24.81 -2.59
C SER A 153 -10.00 25.16 -3.81
N ASN A 154 -8.75 25.58 -3.60
CA ASN A 154 -7.85 26.05 -4.63
C ASN A 154 -7.02 24.94 -5.27
N LEU A 155 -7.02 23.75 -4.66
CA LEU A 155 -6.26 22.61 -5.14
C LEU A 155 -7.10 21.79 -6.13
N LYS A 156 -6.68 21.78 -7.39
CA LYS A 156 -7.37 21.09 -8.50
C LYS A 156 -6.62 19.79 -8.85
N SER A 157 -6.64 18.82 -7.96
CA SER A 157 -6.00 17.51 -8.16
C SER A 157 -7.02 16.38 -8.06
N GLY A 158 -6.73 15.29 -8.77
CA GLY A 158 -7.59 14.11 -8.71
C GLY A 158 -7.50 13.38 -7.39
N TYR A 159 -6.36 13.50 -6.70
CA TYR A 159 -6.16 12.83 -5.43
C TYR A 159 -7.06 13.35 -4.32
N LEU A 160 -7.54 14.60 -4.36
CA LEU A 160 -8.51 15.07 -3.37
C LEU A 160 -9.83 14.34 -3.54
N THR A 161 -10.25 14.20 -4.79
CA THR A 161 -11.46 13.46 -5.18
C THR A 161 -11.32 11.98 -4.82
N MET A 162 -10.17 11.36 -5.11
CA MET A 162 -9.87 10.01 -4.63
C MET A 162 -9.99 9.94 -3.10
N TYR A 163 -9.26 10.77 -2.38
CA TYR A 163 -9.12 10.68 -0.92
C TYR A 163 -10.42 10.96 -0.14
N TYR A 164 -11.31 11.81 -0.66
CA TYR A 164 -12.52 12.27 0.03
C TYR A 164 -13.85 11.84 -0.59
N ASP A 165 -13.89 11.61 -1.89
CA ASP A 165 -15.14 11.31 -2.60
C ASP A 165 -15.26 9.83 -2.92
N ILE A 166 -14.16 9.16 -3.32
CA ILE A 166 -14.12 7.70 -3.49
C ILE A 166 -13.82 7.01 -2.16
N PHE A 167 -12.88 7.57 -1.41
CA PHE A 167 -12.51 7.16 -0.07
C PHE A 167 -13.07 8.14 0.95
N ASP A 168 -13.32 7.67 2.17
CA ASP A 168 -13.63 8.49 3.33
C ASP A 168 -12.33 8.68 4.12
N ASN A 169 -11.65 9.82 3.89
CA ASN A 169 -10.37 10.15 4.49
C ASN A 169 -9.31 9.04 4.24
N GLY A 170 -9.22 8.58 2.99
CA GLY A 170 -8.32 7.51 2.59
C GLY A 170 -8.79 6.09 2.92
N ILE A 171 -9.97 5.90 3.54
CA ILE A 171 -10.54 4.57 3.81
C ILE A 171 -11.69 4.27 2.87
N GLU A 172 -11.73 3.08 2.27
CA GLU A 172 -12.77 2.71 1.31
C GLU A 172 -14.19 2.92 1.85
N LYS A 173 -15.02 3.62 1.06
CA LYS A 173 -16.45 3.78 1.32
C LYS A 173 -17.19 2.48 1.03
N VAL A 174 -17.81 1.91 2.07
CA VAL A 174 -18.56 0.65 1.97
C VAL A 174 -19.91 0.85 1.25
N LYS A 175 -20.46 2.06 1.27
CA LYS A 175 -21.68 2.48 0.55
C LYS A 175 -21.40 3.78 -0.21
N PRO A 176 -21.94 3.94 -1.44
CA PRO A 176 -21.98 5.25 -2.09
C PRO A 176 -22.85 6.23 -1.29
#